data_AF-A0C0Y1-F1
#
_entry.id   AF-A0C0Y1-F1
#
_cell.length_a   1.000
_cell.length_b   1.000
_cell.length_c   1.000
_cell.angle_alpha   90.00
_cell.angle_beta   90.00
_cell.angle_gamma   90.00
#
_symmetry.space_group_name_H-M   'P 1'
#
loop_
_entity.id
_entity.type
_entity.pdbx_description
1 polymer ?
#
loop_
_entity_poly.entity_id
_entity_poly.type
_entity_poly.pdbx_seq_one_letter_code
_entity_poly.pdbx_strand_id
1 'polypeptide(L)'
;MYISLSQGNKTWWTHTSLVPAETQNKVASLVDGVGSFQNKASLISTYLSLEAVNRIPVAKKLAIYFKAGIVGAVFLGSRIAAASIYQRNVQGEIGKVLDGAPVWENKFDVPELDKKFFFIDDDNNFEPSLWHHGINSIEKPKVFYKHE
;
A
#
# COMPACT_ATOMS: atom_id res chain seq x y z
N MET A 1 5.63 -7.71 0.02
CA MET A 1 5.04 -6.53 0.69
C MET A 1 3.89 -6.97 1.59
N TYR A 2 3.85 -6.52 2.84
CA TYR A 2 2.71 -6.76 3.73
C TYR A 2 1.53 -5.85 3.38
N ILE A 3 0.33 -6.41 3.37
CA ILE A 3 -0.92 -5.70 3.07
C ILE A 3 -1.91 -5.92 4.21
N SER A 4 -2.54 -4.84 4.66
CA SER A 4 -3.69 -4.88 5.57
C SER A 4 -4.99 -4.81 4.78
N LEU A 5 -5.87 -5.78 4.99
CA LEU A 5 -7.19 -5.88 4.36
C LEU A 5 -8.26 -5.71 5.43
N SER A 6 -9.27 -4.89 5.17
CA SER A 6 -10.41 -4.72 6.08
C SER A 6 -11.60 -5.52 5.56
N GLN A 7 -12.21 -6.35 6.41
CA GLN A 7 -13.46 -7.06 6.12
C GLN A 7 -14.36 -6.98 7.35
N GLY A 8 -15.52 -6.33 7.19
CA GLY A 8 -16.38 -5.97 8.32
C GLY A 8 -15.61 -5.19 9.40
N ASN A 9 -15.67 -5.66 10.65
CA ASN A 9 -14.97 -5.05 11.79
C ASN A 9 -13.57 -5.65 12.07
N LYS A 10 -13.04 -6.49 11.17
CA LYS A 10 -11.73 -7.13 11.33
C LYS A 10 -10.72 -6.60 10.33
N THR A 11 -9.47 -6.48 10.79
CA THR A 11 -8.31 -6.26 9.94
C THR A 11 -7.54 -7.55 9.81
N TRP A 12 -7.27 -7.93 8.57
CA TRP A 12 -6.53 -9.10 8.15
C TRP A 12 -5.20 -8.69 7.55
N TRP A 13 -4.21 -9.56 7.65
CA TRP A 13 -2.88 -9.35 7.11
C TRP A 13 -2.52 -10.45 6.12
N THR A 14 -1.90 -10.05 5.02
CA THR A 14 -1.33 -10.96 4.02
C THR A 14 -0.01 -10.41 3.49
N HIS A 15 0.68 -11.19 2.67
CA HIS A 15 1.91 -10.80 2.00
C HIS A 15 1.82 -11.07 0.50
N THR A 16 2.31 -10.13 -0.32
CA THR A 16 2.24 -10.27 -1.78
C THR A 16 2.95 -11.53 -2.29
N SER A 17 3.96 -12.05 -1.60
CA SER A 17 4.63 -13.30 -2.00
C SER A 17 3.69 -14.53 -2.03
N LEU A 18 2.52 -14.44 -1.38
CA LEU A 18 1.57 -15.54 -1.25
C LEU A 18 0.53 -15.59 -2.38
N VAL A 19 0.61 -14.65 -3.34
CA VAL A 19 -0.25 -14.61 -4.52
C VAL A 19 0.59 -14.71 -5.80
N PRO A 20 -0.01 -15.08 -6.95
CA PRO A 20 0.71 -15.17 -8.23
C PRO A 20 1.39 -13.85 -8.62
N ALA A 21 2.51 -13.94 -9.35
CA ALA A 21 3.31 -12.77 -9.74
C ALA A 21 2.50 -11.69 -10.48
N GLU A 22 1.51 -12.08 -11.30
CA GLU A 22 0.62 -11.12 -11.96
C GLU A 22 -0.16 -10.26 -10.94
N THR A 23 -0.72 -10.91 -9.92
CA THR A 23 -1.42 -10.25 -8.81
C THR A 23 -0.47 -9.34 -8.02
N GLN A 24 0.76 -9.80 -7.76
CA GLN A 24 1.79 -9.00 -7.12
C GLN A 24 2.07 -7.70 -7.88
N ASN A 25 2.27 -7.80 -9.20
CA ASN A 25 2.54 -6.65 -10.06
C ASN A 25 1.37 -5.67 -10.10
N LYS A 26 0.13 -6.17 -10.12
CA LYS A 26 -1.07 -5.32 -10.03
C LYS A 26 -1.12 -4.56 -8.71
N VAL A 27 -0.92 -5.24 -7.57
CA VAL A 27 -0.88 -4.59 -6.25
C VAL A 27 0.25 -3.56 -6.18
N ALA A 28 1.45 -3.89 -6.67
CA ALA A 28 2.58 -2.96 -6.72
C ALA A 28 2.24 -1.70 -7.52
N SER A 29 1.66 -1.85 -8.72
CA SER A 29 1.27 -0.70 -9.56
C SER A 29 0.25 0.23 -8.89
N LEU A 30 -0.67 -0.32 -8.09
CA LEU A 30 -1.65 0.46 -7.32
C LEU A 30 -0.96 1.21 -6.19
N VAL A 31 -0.02 0.58 -5.49
CA VAL A 31 0.74 1.22 -4.39
C VAL A 31 1.66 2.32 -4.92
N ASP A 32 2.35 2.07 -6.03
CA ASP A 32 3.31 3.00 -6.63
C ASP A 32 2.64 4.24 -7.22
N GLY A 33 1.35 4.14 -7.57
CA GLY A 33 0.56 5.27 -8.07
C GLY A 33 0.39 6.43 -7.09
N VAL A 34 0.59 6.19 -5.78
CA VAL A 34 0.52 7.23 -4.72
C VAL A 34 1.44 8.41 -5.04
N GLY A 35 2.69 8.14 -5.43
CA GLY A 35 3.68 9.20 -5.67
C GLY A 35 3.31 10.11 -6.82
N SER A 36 2.78 9.55 -7.91
CA SER A 36 2.30 10.30 -9.06
C SER A 36 1.12 11.19 -8.69
N PHE A 37 0.15 10.65 -7.95
CA PHE A 37 -1.02 11.39 -7.49
C PHE A 37 -0.64 12.54 -6.54
N GLN A 38 0.24 12.28 -5.57
CA GLN A 38 0.79 13.28 -4.66
C GLN A 38 1.47 14.43 -5.41
N ASN A 39 2.32 14.10 -6.40
CA ASN A 39 3.03 15.11 -7.17
C ASN A 39 2.05 15.99 -7.95
N LYS A 40 1.06 15.40 -8.65
CA LYS A 40 0.03 16.15 -9.38
C LYS A 40 -0.80 17.04 -8.46
N ALA A 41 -1.28 16.50 -7.33
CA ALA A 41 -2.06 17.25 -6.36
C ALA A 41 -1.26 18.42 -5.77
N SER A 42 0.00 18.18 -5.41
CA SER A 42 0.89 19.21 -4.85
C SER A 42 1.21 20.31 -5.86
N LEU A 43 1.36 19.97 -7.15
CA LEU A 43 1.60 20.96 -8.20
C LEU A 43 0.38 21.87 -8.38
N ILE A 44 -0.82 21.30 -8.48
CA ILE A 44 -2.07 22.06 -8.64
C ILE A 44 -2.32 22.94 -7.42
N SER A 45 -2.21 22.38 -6.21
CA SER A 45 -2.45 23.13 -4.96
C SER A 45 -1.45 24.27 -4.79
N THR A 46 -0.18 24.03 -5.10
CA THR A 46 0.88 25.04 -5.05
C THR A 46 0.60 26.15 -6.07
N TYR A 47 0.26 25.80 -7.30
CA TYR A 47 -0.10 26.78 -8.34
C TYR A 47 -1.29 27.66 -7.90
N LEU A 48 -2.37 27.05 -7.41
CA LEU A 48 -3.53 27.77 -6.92
C LEU A 48 -3.19 28.65 -5.71
N SER A 49 -2.34 28.18 -4.80
CA SER A 49 -1.91 28.97 -3.65
C SER A 49 -1.04 30.17 -4.05
N LEU A 50 -0.16 30.01 -5.05
CA LEU A 50 0.62 31.10 -5.63
C LEU A 50 -0.29 32.14 -6.27
N GLU A 51 -1.31 31.70 -7.00
CA GLU A 51 -2.30 32.61 -7.58
C GLU A 51 -3.11 33.33 -6.49
N ALA A 52 -3.49 32.63 -5.43
CA ALA A 52 -4.22 33.21 -4.30
C ALA A 52 -3.41 34.30 -3.58
N VAL A 53 -2.15 34.02 -3.22
CA VAL A 53 -1.31 34.99 -2.48
C VAL A 53 -0.90 36.20 -3.32
N ASN A 54 -1.03 36.13 -4.66
CA ASN A 54 -0.67 37.21 -5.57
C ASN A 54 -1.88 37.98 -6.13
N ARG A 55 -3.04 37.34 -6.32
CA ARG A 55 -4.24 37.95 -6.89
C ARG A 55 -5.27 38.40 -5.87
N ILE A 56 -5.36 37.76 -4.69
CA ILE A 56 -6.35 38.14 -3.68
C ILE A 56 -5.88 39.44 -2.98
N PRO A 57 -6.69 40.52 -2.98
CA PRO A 57 -6.27 41.83 -2.47
C PRO A 57 -5.74 41.81 -1.03
N VAL A 58 -6.32 40.98 -0.16
CA VAL A 58 -5.90 40.84 1.24
C VAL A 58 -4.57 40.09 1.34
N ALA A 59 -4.44 38.95 0.66
CA ALA A 59 -3.24 38.13 0.71
C ALA A 59 -2.03 38.76 -0.01
N LYS A 60 -2.29 39.57 -1.06
CA LYS A 60 -1.25 40.28 -1.80
C LYS A 60 -0.46 41.26 -0.94
N LYS A 61 -1.08 41.84 0.09
CA LYS A 61 -0.46 42.80 1.02
C LYS A 61 0.44 42.15 2.07
N LEU A 62 0.42 40.82 2.19
CA LEU A 62 1.27 40.10 3.14
C LEU A 62 2.75 40.21 2.75
N ALA A 63 3.63 40.21 3.76
CA ALA A 63 5.06 40.12 3.54
C ALA A 63 5.46 38.79 2.89
N ILE A 64 6.59 38.77 2.19
CA ILE A 64 7.00 37.62 1.37
C ILE A 64 7.12 36.31 2.16
N TYR A 65 7.61 36.37 3.41
CA TYR A 65 7.75 35.20 4.26
C TYR A 65 6.40 34.58 4.66
N PHE A 66 5.35 35.39 4.85
CA PHE A 66 3.99 34.87 5.08
C PHE A 66 3.42 34.21 3.82
N LYS A 67 3.65 34.81 2.64
CA LYS A 67 3.23 34.21 1.36
C LYS A 67 3.92 32.87 1.12
N ALA A 68 5.24 32.83 1.30
CA ALA A 68 6.03 31.60 1.18
C ALA A 68 5.57 30.54 2.19
N GLY A 69 5.28 30.94 3.44
CA GLY A 69 4.73 30.07 4.47
C GLY A 69 3.39 29.45 4.07
N ILE A 70 2.46 30.24 3.54
CA ILE A 70 1.16 29.74 3.05
C ILE A 70 1.37 28.71 1.93
N VAL A 71 2.17 29.05 0.92
CA VAL A 71 2.42 28.17 -0.23
C VAL A 71 3.10 26.87 0.22
N GLY A 72 4.11 26.96 1.09
CA GLY A 72 4.80 25.79 1.65
C GLY A 72 3.89 24.90 2.49
N ALA A 73 3.03 25.49 3.32
CA ALA A 73 2.04 24.75 4.09
C ALA A 73 1.03 24.02 3.19
N VAL A 74 0.56 24.68 2.12
CA VAL A 74 -0.35 24.06 1.14
C VAL A 74 0.35 22.91 0.39
N PHE A 75 1.60 23.08 -0.02
CA PHE A 75 2.38 22.02 -0.67
C PHE A 75 2.48 20.77 0.21
N LEU A 76 2.93 20.93 1.47
CA LEU A 76 3.08 19.80 2.40
C LEU A 76 1.73 19.19 2.77
N GLY A 77 0.74 20.02 3.11
CA GLY A 77 -0.59 19.57 3.50
C GLY A 77 -1.30 18.81 2.39
N SER A 78 -1.22 19.31 1.15
CA SER A 78 -1.80 18.63 -0.01
C SER A 78 -1.10 17.30 -0.32
N ARG A 79 0.22 17.20 -0.13
CA ARG A 79 0.95 15.95 -0.34
C ARG A 79 0.52 14.87 0.65
N ILE A 80 0.34 15.22 1.93
CA ILE A 80 -0.15 14.29 2.96
C ILE A 80 -1.61 13.89 2.68
N ALA A 81 -2.48 14.86 2.43
CA ALA A 81 -3.90 14.62 2.15
C ALA A 81 -4.08 13.75 0.88
N ALA A 82 -3.33 14.04 -0.18
CA ALA A 82 -3.40 13.31 -1.43
C ALA A 82 -2.99 11.84 -1.27
N ALA A 83 -1.95 11.54 -0.48
CA ALA A 83 -1.60 10.15 -0.18
C ALA A 83 -2.73 9.42 0.53
N SER A 84 -3.30 10.01 1.59
CA SER A 84 -4.38 9.37 2.33
C SER A 84 -5.63 9.14 1.48
N ILE A 85 -6.01 10.12 0.65
CA ILE A 85 -7.16 10.01 -0.26
C ILE A 85 -6.90 8.92 -1.29
N TYR A 86 -5.73 8.92 -1.93
CA TYR A 86 -5.39 7.92 -2.93
C TYR A 86 -5.41 6.51 -2.33
N GLN A 87 -4.74 6.31 -1.19
CA GLN A 87 -4.71 5.02 -0.49
C GLN A 87 -6.12 4.51 -0.17
N ARG A 88 -7.01 5.37 0.34
CA ARG A 88 -8.41 5.01 0.60
C ARG A 88 -9.14 4.59 -0.68
N ASN A 89 -8.91 5.31 -1.78
CA ASN A 89 -9.56 5.01 -3.06
C ASN A 89 -9.08 3.70 -3.68
N VAL A 90 -7.79 3.37 -3.56
CA VAL A 90 -7.23 2.13 -4.12
C VAL A 90 -7.37 0.93 -3.19
N GLN A 91 -7.66 1.13 -1.90
CA GLN A 91 -7.78 0.03 -0.93
C GLN A 91 -8.85 -1.00 -1.33
N GLY A 92 -9.97 -0.55 -1.89
CA GLY A 92 -11.01 -1.45 -2.42
C GLY A 92 -10.51 -2.29 -3.60
N GLU A 93 -9.80 -1.66 -4.54
CA GLU A 93 -9.22 -2.36 -5.70
C GLU A 93 -8.11 -3.34 -5.28
N ILE A 94 -7.27 -2.98 -4.31
CA ILE A 94 -6.29 -3.91 -3.72
C ILE A 94 -7.01 -5.12 -3.11
N GLY A 95 -8.12 -4.90 -2.41
CA GLY A 95 -8.97 -5.99 -1.90
C GLY A 95 -9.47 -6.92 -3.00
N LYS A 96 -10.02 -6.38 -4.09
CA LYS A 96 -10.48 -7.17 -5.25
C LYS A 96 -9.37 -8.01 -5.87
N VAL A 97 -8.20 -7.41 -6.04
CA VAL A 97 -7.03 -8.08 -6.65
C VAL A 97 -6.52 -9.21 -5.73
N LEU A 98 -6.65 -9.06 -4.41
CA LEU A 98 -6.24 -10.04 -3.42
C LEU A 98 -7.36 -11.00 -2.99
N ASP A 99 -8.47 -11.06 -3.73
CA ASP A 99 -9.52 -12.03 -3.48
C ASP A 99 -8.98 -13.47 -3.57
N GLY A 100 -9.26 -14.30 -2.56
CA GLY A 100 -8.71 -15.64 -2.42
C GLY A 100 -7.30 -15.71 -1.83
N ALA A 101 -6.67 -14.60 -1.44
CA ALA A 101 -5.36 -14.63 -0.78
C ALA A 101 -5.44 -15.20 0.65
N PRO A 102 -4.46 -15.99 1.12
CA PRO A 102 -4.42 -16.43 2.51
C PRO A 102 -4.20 -15.26 3.48
N VAL A 103 -4.92 -15.24 4.59
CA VAL A 103 -4.86 -14.16 5.59
C VAL A 103 -4.70 -14.63 7.04
N TRP A 104 -4.11 -13.75 7.86
CA TRP A 104 -3.88 -13.91 9.29
C TRP A 104 -4.41 -12.71 10.08
N GLU A 105 -4.71 -12.91 11.36
CA GLU A 105 -5.17 -11.83 12.26
C GLU A 105 -4.01 -10.93 12.70
N ASN A 106 -2.81 -11.50 12.90
CA ASN A 106 -1.62 -10.74 13.25
C ASN A 106 -0.66 -10.66 12.07
N LYS A 107 -0.05 -9.49 11.89
CA LYS A 107 0.98 -9.27 10.87
C LYS A 107 2.20 -10.18 11.04
N PHE A 108 2.57 -10.51 12.28
CA PHE A 108 3.76 -11.30 12.60
C PHE A 108 3.63 -12.77 12.23
N ASP A 109 2.41 -13.27 12.12
CA ASP A 109 2.13 -14.66 11.76
C ASP A 109 2.14 -14.87 10.23
N VAL A 110 2.26 -13.79 9.46
CA VAL A 110 2.20 -13.84 7.99
C VAL A 110 3.57 -14.24 7.43
N PRO A 111 3.67 -15.39 6.74
CA PRO A 111 4.92 -15.84 6.15
C PRO A 111 5.28 -15.06 4.89
N GLU A 112 6.57 -14.78 4.72
CA GLU A 112 7.16 -14.33 3.46
C GLU A 112 7.68 -15.56 2.71
N LEU A 113 7.00 -15.96 1.63
CA LEU A 113 7.28 -17.21 0.91
C LEU A 113 8.70 -17.24 0.32
N ASP A 114 9.18 -16.07 -0.14
CA ASP A 114 10.52 -15.84 -0.65
C ASP A 114 11.62 -15.93 0.41
N LYS A 115 11.26 -15.94 1.70
CA LYS A 115 12.18 -16.10 2.83
C LYS A 115 12.03 -17.45 3.53
N LYS A 116 11.08 -18.29 3.11
CA LYS A 116 10.92 -19.62 3.70
C LYS A 116 12.04 -20.54 3.21
N PHE A 117 12.57 -21.32 4.14
CA PHE A 117 13.46 -22.42 3.80
C PHE A 117 12.69 -23.45 2.99
N PHE A 118 13.30 -23.91 1.90
CA PHE A 118 12.83 -25.03 1.10
C PHE A 118 14.02 -25.94 0.80
N PHE A 119 13.72 -27.20 0.50
CA PHE A 119 14.71 -28.15 0.00
C PHE A 119 14.26 -28.67 -1.36
N ILE A 120 15.19 -29.25 -2.10
CA ILE A 120 14.93 -29.93 -3.34
C ILE A 120 14.58 -31.38 -2.98
N ASP A 121 13.39 -31.83 -3.33
CA ASP A 121 12.88 -33.13 -2.93
C ASP A 121 13.26 -34.21 -3.95
N ASP A 122 14.21 -35.07 -3.57
CA ASP A 122 14.71 -36.16 -4.41
C ASP A 122 13.59 -37.15 -4.80
N ASP A 123 12.59 -37.34 -3.94
CA ASP A 123 11.46 -38.25 -4.18
C ASP A 123 10.37 -37.62 -5.07
N ASN A 124 10.38 -36.29 -5.22
CA ASN A 124 9.44 -35.54 -6.04
C ASN A 124 10.16 -34.83 -7.20
N ASN A 125 10.94 -35.58 -7.98
CA ASN A 125 11.62 -35.10 -9.20
C ASN A 125 12.47 -33.83 -9.00
N PHE A 126 13.08 -33.67 -7.82
CA PHE A 126 13.85 -32.47 -7.46
C PHE A 126 13.02 -31.18 -7.51
N GLU A 127 11.72 -31.25 -7.25
CA GLU A 127 10.89 -30.06 -7.08
C GLU A 127 11.15 -29.38 -5.73
N PRO A 128 11.07 -28.04 -5.67
CA PRO A 128 11.21 -27.32 -4.40
C PRO A 128 10.04 -27.63 -3.47
N SER A 129 10.35 -28.12 -2.28
CA SER A 129 9.37 -28.49 -1.27
C SER A 129 9.59 -27.72 0.03
N LEU A 130 8.49 -27.23 0.62
CA LEU A 130 8.48 -26.63 1.96
C LEU A 130 8.38 -27.69 3.07
N TRP A 131 8.07 -28.93 2.71
CA TRP A 131 7.82 -30.04 3.64
C TRP A 131 9.12 -30.73 4.07
N HIS A 132 10.06 -29.95 4.60
CA HIS A 132 11.37 -30.46 4.98
C HIS A 132 11.32 -31.33 6.23
N HIS A 133 12.25 -32.27 6.37
CA HIS A 133 12.32 -33.24 7.48
C HIS A 133 12.32 -32.62 8.90
N GLY A 134 12.77 -31.37 9.04
CA GLY A 134 12.71 -30.63 10.31
C GLY A 134 11.36 -29.96 10.62
N ILE A 135 10.32 -30.16 9.81
CA ILE A 135 9.01 -29.51 10.01
C ILE A 135 8.20 -30.26 11.07
N ASN A 136 7.93 -29.57 12.18
CA ASN A 136 7.16 -30.15 13.29
C ASN A 136 5.71 -29.63 13.33
N SER A 137 5.45 -28.47 12.74
CA SER A 137 4.12 -27.84 12.67
C SER A 137 4.07 -26.80 11.55
N ILE A 138 2.88 -26.55 11.02
CA ILE A 138 2.65 -25.50 10.00
C ILE A 138 1.75 -24.42 10.57
N GLU A 139 2.22 -23.18 10.46
CA GLU A 139 1.38 -22.00 10.62
C GLU A 139 0.42 -21.91 9.44
N LYS A 140 -0.83 -22.30 9.69
CA LYS A 140 -1.90 -22.26 8.68
C LYS A 140 -2.51 -20.86 8.61
N PRO A 141 -2.93 -20.42 7.41
CA PRO A 141 -3.77 -19.23 7.32
C PRO A 141 -5.06 -19.44 8.11
N LYS A 142 -5.61 -18.35 8.65
CA LYS A 142 -6.87 -18.40 9.39
C LYS A 142 -8.03 -18.67 8.44
N VAL A 143 -8.08 -17.91 7.34
CA VAL A 143 -9.05 -18.02 6.25
C VAL A 143 -8.41 -17.56 4.95
N PHE A 144 -9.09 -17.81 3.83
CA PHE A 144 -8.82 -17.12 2.57
C PHE A 144 -9.69 -15.87 2.51
N TYR A 145 -9.08 -14.76 2.13
CA TYR A 145 -9.76 -13.48 1.98
C TYR A 145 -10.87 -13.60 0.94
N LYS A 146 -12.02 -13.02 1.24
CA LYS A 146 -13.12 -12.87 0.29
C LYS A 146 -13.48 -11.40 0.20
N HIS A 147 -13.38 -10.83 -1.00
CA HIS A 147 -13.86 -9.48 -1.23
C HIS A 147 -15.40 -9.47 -1.28
N GLU A 148 -16.01 -8.53 -0.58
CA GLU A 148 -17.47 -8.31 -0.51
C GLU A 148 -17.88 -7.09 -1.33
#